data_AF-A0A936UJZ7-F1
#
_entry.id   AF-A0A936UJZ7-F1
#
_cell.length_a   1.000
_cell.length_b   1.000
_cell.length_c   1.000
_cell.angle_alpha   90.00
_cell.angle_beta   90.00
_cell.angle_gamma   90.00
#
_symmetry.space_group_name_H-M   'P 1'
#
loop_
_entity.id
_entity.type
_entity.pdbx_description
1 polymer ?
#
loop_
_entity_poly.entity_id
_entity_poly.type
_entity_poly.pdbx_seq_one_letter_code
_entity_poly.pdbx_strand_id
1 'polypeptide(L)'
;MMIIDKPGKSKQELLNSLEKLKTDFAKEISEYDVKLSPITDGYNLKGSKKIVFIEFSVDVNIQAEEGKYVINYTSKNVPQGQIDKAMVKVKEVLDKC
;
A
#
# COMPACT_ATOMS: atom_id res chain seq x y z
N MET A 1 1.34 4.28 -11.18
CA MET A 1 0.24 5.02 -10.52
C MET A 1 -1.04 4.24 -10.70
N MET A 2 -1.81 4.06 -9.63
CA MET A 2 -3.13 3.44 -9.61
C MET A 2 -4.10 4.37 -8.87
N ILE A 3 -5.35 4.44 -9.33
CA ILE A 3 -6.41 5.22 -8.69
C ILE A 3 -7.53 4.25 -8.32
N ILE A 4 -8.07 4.39 -7.11
CA ILE A 4 -9.24 3.64 -6.64
C ILE A 4 -10.31 4.65 -6.28
N ASP A 5 -11.37 4.71 -7.06
CA ASP A 5 -12.49 5.60 -6.82
C ASP A 5 -13.35 5.11 -5.65
N LYS A 6 -13.69 6.04 -4.77
CA LYS A 6 -14.57 5.89 -3.60
C LYS A 6 -15.57 7.05 -3.58
N PRO A 7 -16.45 7.15 -4.59
CA PRO A 7 -17.35 8.28 -4.72
C PRO A 7 -18.23 8.45 -3.47
N GLY A 8 -18.40 9.69 -3.02
CA GLY A 8 -19.18 10.02 -1.84
C GLY A 8 -18.45 9.82 -0.50
N LYS A 9 -17.18 9.40 -0.49
CA LYS A 9 -16.35 9.36 0.72
C LYS A 9 -15.48 10.60 0.85
N SER A 10 -15.53 11.23 2.01
CA SER A 10 -14.66 12.34 2.36
C SER A 10 -13.21 11.86 2.55
N LYS A 11 -12.24 12.76 2.37
CA LYS A 11 -10.82 12.49 2.65
C LYS A 11 -10.60 11.92 4.07
N GLN A 12 -11.32 12.44 5.07
CA GLN A 12 -11.21 11.98 6.46
C GLN A 12 -11.71 10.54 6.63
N GLU A 13 -12.82 10.16 6.01
CA GLU A 13 -13.31 8.76 6.05
C GLU A 13 -12.33 7.80 5.40
N LEU A 14 -11.72 8.21 4.30
CA LEU A 14 -10.70 7.43 3.60
C LEU A 14 -9.44 7.27 4.45
N LEU A 15 -8.96 8.33 5.10
CA LEU A 15 -7.85 8.26 6.06
C LEU A 15 -8.14 7.31 7.23
N ASN A 16 -9.34 7.39 7.82
CA ASN A 16 -9.77 6.51 8.91
C ASN A 16 -9.84 5.04 8.45
N SER A 17 -10.11 4.80 7.17
CA SER A 17 -10.17 3.43 6.64
C SER A 17 -8.76 2.87 6.35
N LEU A 18 -7.82 3.73 5.95
CA LEU A 18 -6.41 3.37 5.84
C LEU A 18 -5.78 3.03 7.20
N GLU A 19 -6.24 3.63 8.29
CA GLU A 19 -5.84 3.23 9.65
C GLU A 19 -6.19 1.76 9.95
N LYS A 20 -7.35 1.27 9.49
CA LYS A 20 -7.74 -0.14 9.64
C LYS A 20 -6.87 -1.07 8.80
N LEU A 21 -6.51 -0.62 7.60
CA LEU A 21 -5.61 -1.35 6.70
C LEU A 21 -4.29 -1.69 7.39
N LYS A 22 -3.73 -0.79 8.21
CA LYS A 22 -2.51 -1.06 9.00
C LYS A 22 -2.63 -2.31 9.86
N THR A 23 -3.78 -2.53 10.49
CA THR A 23 -4.03 -3.67 11.38
C THR A 23 -4.20 -4.97 10.62
N ASP A 24 -4.82 -4.93 9.45
CA ASP A 24 -5.08 -6.12 8.64
C ASP A 24 -3.87 -6.54 7.80
N PHE A 25 -3.16 -5.59 7.18
CA PHE A 25 -1.94 -5.86 6.40
C PHE A 25 -0.83 -6.46 7.27
N ALA A 26 -0.70 -6.06 8.54
CA ALA A 26 0.32 -6.57 9.44
C ALA A 26 0.22 -8.09 9.70
N LYS A 27 -0.97 -8.68 9.50
CA LYS A 27 -1.20 -10.12 9.73
C LYS A 27 -0.87 -10.99 8.52
N GLU A 28 -0.88 -10.44 7.30
CA GLU A 28 -0.77 -11.23 6.07
C GLU A 28 0.66 -11.39 5.51
N ILE A 29 1.64 -10.60 5.99
CA ILE A 29 2.94 -10.47 5.29
C ILE A 29 4.13 -10.78 6.21
N SER A 30 4.06 -11.89 6.95
CA SER A 30 5.13 -12.31 7.88
C SER A 30 6.46 -12.69 7.19
N GLU A 31 6.46 -12.90 5.88
CA GLU A 31 7.65 -13.35 5.12
C GLU A 31 8.56 -12.21 4.61
N TYR A 32 8.16 -10.95 4.82
CA TYR A 32 8.86 -9.75 4.34
C TYR A 32 9.02 -8.73 5.47
N ASP A 33 10.11 -7.96 5.46
CA ASP A 33 10.23 -6.79 6.32
C ASP A 33 9.31 -5.69 5.77
N VAL A 34 8.08 -5.66 6.27
CA VAL A 34 7.08 -4.67 5.92
C VAL A 34 7.01 -3.58 6.98
N LYS A 35 7.22 -2.33 6.58
CA LYS A 35 7.09 -1.14 7.42
C LYS A 35 5.98 -0.25 6.87
N LEU A 36 5.00 0.02 7.72
CA LEU A 36 3.97 1.02 7.43
C LEU A 36 4.24 2.29 8.24
N SER A 37 4.34 3.42 7.55
CA SER A 37 4.56 4.73 8.16
C SER A 37 3.43 5.69 7.74
N PRO A 38 2.72 6.32 8.69
CA PRO A 38 1.74 7.34 8.34
C PRO A 38 2.43 8.56 7.71
N ILE A 39 1.73 9.20 6.79
CA ILE A 39 2.07 10.52 6.23
C ILE A 39 0.84 11.43 6.34
N THR A 40 0.99 12.73 6.08
CA THR A 40 -0.07 13.73 6.24
C THR A 40 -1.40 13.32 5.60
N ASP A 41 -1.34 12.75 4.39
CA ASP A 41 -2.51 12.42 3.59
C ASP A 41 -2.65 10.92 3.31
N GLY A 42 -2.07 10.05 4.15
CA GLY A 42 -2.21 8.61 3.98
C GLY A 42 -1.05 7.81 4.57
N TYR A 43 -0.51 6.85 3.79
CA TYR A 43 0.49 5.90 4.28
C TYR A 43 1.59 5.59 3.27
N ASN A 44 2.80 5.39 3.78
CA ASN A 44 3.88 4.71 3.08
C ASN A 44 3.96 3.26 3.56
N LEU A 45 3.96 2.32 2.63
CA LEU A 45 4.19 0.90 2.83
C LEU A 45 5.52 0.54 2.16
N LYS A 46 6.52 0.20 2.95
CA LYS A 46 7.80 -0.33 2.46
C LYS A 46 7.85 -1.82 2.73
N GLY A 47 7.97 -2.63 1.69
CA GLY A 47 8.30 -4.05 1.79
C GLY A 47 9.72 -4.29 1.29
N SER A 48 10.56 -4.94 2.09
CA SER A 48 11.92 -5.31 1.67
C SER A 48 12.25 -6.75 2.02
N LYS A 49 13.07 -7.38 1.18
CA LYS A 49 13.69 -8.67 1.45
C LYS A 49 15.11 -8.66 0.92
N LYS A 50 16.06 -9.06 1.76
CA LYS A 50 17.46 -9.20 1.37
C LYS A 50 17.79 -10.68 1.15
N ILE A 51 18.28 -11.02 -0.04
CA ILE A 51 18.70 -12.38 -0.38
C ILE A 51 20.18 -12.34 -0.77
N VAL A 52 21.01 -12.99 0.04
CA VAL A 52 22.47 -13.04 -0.06
C VAL A 52 23.10 -11.64 -0.05
N PHE A 53 23.14 -10.93 -1.19
CA PHE A 53 23.63 -9.55 -1.34
C PHE A 53 22.69 -8.61 -2.10
N ILE A 54 21.58 -9.11 -2.63
CA ILE A 54 20.62 -8.32 -3.41
C ILE A 54 19.44 -7.94 -2.49
N GLU A 55 19.14 -6.65 -2.42
CA GLU A 55 17.94 -6.14 -1.78
C GLU A 55 16.83 -5.99 -2.82
N PHE A 56 15.71 -6.63 -2.53
CA PHE A 56 14.44 -6.52 -3.24
C PHE A 56 13.55 -5.60 -2.41
N SER A 57 13.14 -4.47 -2.95
CA SER A 57 12.28 -3.53 -2.22
C SER A 57 11.13 -3.01 -3.07
N VAL A 58 10.00 -2.77 -2.43
CA VAL A 58 8.85 -2.03 -2.97
C VAL A 58 8.48 -0.97 -1.94
N ASP A 59 8.44 0.28 -2.36
CA ASP A 59 7.95 1.40 -1.59
C ASP A 59 6.64 1.86 -2.24
N VAL A 60 5.53 1.76 -1.52
CA VAL A 60 4.19 2.14 -1.97
C VAL A 60 3.73 3.33 -1.15
N ASN A 61 3.23 4.35 -1.83
CA ASN A 61 2.63 5.54 -1.24
C ASN A 61 1.14 5.51 -1.55
N ILE A 62 0.30 5.52 -0.52
CA ILE A 62 -1.15 5.52 -0.61
C ILE A 62 -1.63 6.85 -0.05
N GLN A 63 -2.24 7.68 -0.88
CA GLN A 63 -2.81 8.97 -0.51
C GLN A 63 -4.33 8.92 -0.58
N ALA A 64 -4.99 9.43 0.45
CA ALA A 64 -6.42 9.69 0.47
C ALA A 64 -6.68 11.09 -0.08
N GLU A 65 -7.40 11.17 -1.18
CA GLU A 65 -7.97 12.39 -1.73
C GLU A 65 -9.50 12.33 -1.63
N GLU A 66 -10.18 13.45 -1.81
CA GLU A 66 -11.65 13.44 -1.78
C GLU A 66 -12.20 12.49 -2.85
N GLY A 67 -13.00 11.51 -2.41
CA GLY A 67 -13.62 10.53 -3.28
C GLY A 67 -12.71 9.48 -3.91
N LYS A 68 -11.42 9.37 -3.55
CA LYS A 68 -10.50 8.38 -4.15
C LYS A 68 -9.23 8.12 -3.33
N TYR A 69 -8.59 6.98 -3.59
CA TYR A 69 -7.19 6.72 -3.22
C TYR A 69 -6.28 6.88 -4.43
N VAL A 70 -5.14 7.54 -4.23
CA VAL A 70 -4.04 7.63 -5.20
C VAL A 70 -2.88 6.80 -4.70
N ILE A 71 -2.47 5.81 -5.49
CA ILE A 71 -1.45 4.84 -5.11
C ILE A 71 -0.28 4.94 -6.08
N ASN A 72 0.89 5.23 -5.53
CA ASN A 72 2.16 5.25 -6.25
C ASN A 72 3.07 4.18 -5.69
N TYR A 73 3.94 3.62 -6.52
CA TYR A 73 4.96 2.70 -6.03
C TYR A 73 6.27 2.89 -6.79
N THR A 74 7.36 2.59 -6.10
CA THR A 74 8.68 2.40 -6.68
C THR A 74 9.23 1.06 -6.22
N SER A 75 9.99 0.40 -7.07
CA SER A 75 10.53 -0.92 -6.76
C SER A 75 11.97 -1.05 -7.21
N LYS A 76 12.76 -1.82 -6.46
CA LYS A 76 14.15 -2.13 -6.77
C LYS A 76 14.33 -3.64 -6.83
N ASN A 77 14.82 -4.13 -7.97
CA ASN A 77 15.08 -5.55 -8.24
C ASN A 77 13.87 -6.49 -8.15
N VAL A 78 12.65 -5.97 -7.96
CA VAL A 78 11.43 -6.78 -7.87
C VAL A 78 10.85 -6.99 -9.27
N PRO A 79 10.55 -8.23 -9.69
CA PRO A 79 9.89 -8.47 -10.97
C PRO A 79 8.51 -7.83 -11.02
N GLN A 80 8.17 -7.19 -12.14
CA GLN A 80 6.90 -6.48 -12.33
C GLN A 80 5.68 -7.34 -11.97
N GLY A 81 5.67 -8.62 -12.38
CA GLY A 81 4.54 -9.52 -12.07
C GLY A 81 4.32 -9.80 -10.58
N GLN A 82 5.34 -9.63 -9.71
CA GLN A 82 5.14 -9.69 -8.26
C GLN A 82 4.56 -8.38 -7.72
N ILE A 83 4.96 -7.25 -8.29
CA ILE A 83 4.40 -5.94 -7.97
C ILE A 83 2.92 -5.89 -8.35
N ASP A 84 2.57 -6.37 -9.53
CA ASP A 84 1.18 -6.39 -10.00
C ASP A 84 0.29 -7.19 -9.04
N LYS A 85 0.76 -8.37 -8.59
CA LYS A 85 0.06 -9.18 -7.58
C LYS A 85 -0.09 -8.43 -6.24
N ALA A 86 0.96 -7.73 -5.80
CA ALA A 86 0.89 -6.94 -4.58
C ALA A 86 -0.10 -5.77 -4.71
N MET A 87 -0.13 -5.09 -5.86
CA MET A 87 -1.06 -3.98 -6.12
C MET A 87 -2.51 -4.46 -6.21
N VAL A 88 -2.77 -5.64 -6.78
CA VAL A 88 -4.10 -6.26 -6.74
C VAL A 88 -4.56 -6.49 -5.30
N LYS A 89 -3.70 -7.02 -4.42
CA LYS A 89 -4.05 -7.19 -3.00
C LYS A 89 -4.30 -5.86 -2.29
N VAL A 90 -3.46 -4.85 -2.51
CA VAL A 90 -3.69 -3.49 -1.96
C VAL A 90 -5.06 -2.98 -2.39
N LYS A 91 -5.40 -3.14 -3.67
CA LYS A 91 -6.72 -2.77 -4.19
C LYS A 91 -7.85 -3.53 -3.51
N GLU A 92 -7.75 -4.85 -3.38
CA GLU A 92 -8.78 -5.68 -2.74
C GLU A 92 -9.03 -5.29 -1.27
N VAL A 93 -7.98 -4.94 -0.53
CA VAL A 93 -8.12 -4.49 0.87
C VAL A 93 -8.74 -3.09 0.91
N LEU A 94 -8.32 -2.18 0.03
CA LEU A 94 -8.89 -0.82 -0.05
C LEU A 94 -10.32 -0.80 -0.58
N ASP A 95 -10.73 -1.76 -1.41
CA ASP A 95 -12.11 -1.89 -1.88
C ASP A 95 -13.06 -2.27 -0.74
N LYS A 96 -12.57 -3.02 0.26
CA LYS A 96 -13.33 -3.40 1.47
C LYS A 96 -13.41 -2.29 2.54
N CYS A 97 -12.56 -1.28 2.43
CA CYS A 97 -12.49 -0.10 3.30
C CYS A 97 -13.56 0.93 2.93
#